data_AF-A0A1Q6RCV2-F1
#
_entry.id   AF-A0A1Q6RCV2-F1
#
_cell.length_a   1.000
_cell.length_b   1.000
_cell.length_c   1.000
_cell.angle_alpha   90.00
_cell.angle_beta   90.00
_cell.angle_gamma   90.00
#
_symmetry.space_group_name_H-M   'P 1'
#
loop_
_entity.id
_entity.type
_entity.pdbx_description
1 polymer ?
#
loop_
_entity_poly.entity_id
_entity_poly.type
_entity_poly.pdbx_seq_one_letter_code
_entity_poly.pdbx_strand_id
1 'polypeptide(L)'
;MPQVNGDNLLHQQIVKRTIEALQVQDEAFAIEYETASDADLIDYVRRCVDASYTPAPCEIVGGAYIAQRFGNWSTALKAAGLPSQYKPPREHHYPRYEQEYQRQEAQLIQERKAKRQAKADLIAQRKNRDKARAAANAAKKNEKK
;
A
#
# COMPACT_ATOMS: atom_id res chain seq x y z
N MET A 1 16.96 -16.25 -25.67
CA MET A 1 16.68 -16.22 -24.22
C MET A 1 16.15 -14.83 -23.87
N PRO A 2 14.87 -14.64 -23.56
CA PRO A 2 14.38 -13.30 -23.27
C PRO A 2 14.81 -12.92 -21.84
N GLN A 3 15.46 -11.76 -21.69
CA GLN A 3 15.78 -11.16 -20.40
C GLN A 3 14.49 -10.71 -19.73
N VAL A 4 14.00 -11.47 -18.75
CA VAL A 4 12.79 -11.11 -17.97
C VAL A 4 13.07 -11.25 -16.46
N ASN A 5 14.14 -10.64 -15.94
CA ASN A 5 14.64 -11.00 -14.60
C ASN A 5 14.65 -9.87 -13.54
N GLY A 6 14.45 -8.60 -13.90
CA GLY A 6 14.49 -7.47 -12.94
C GLY A 6 13.14 -6.79 -12.73
N ASP A 7 12.55 -6.28 -13.82
CA ASP A 7 11.30 -5.51 -13.77
C ASP A 7 10.10 -6.39 -13.41
N ASN A 8 10.11 -7.66 -13.83
CA ASN A 8 9.10 -8.64 -13.45
C ASN A 8 9.15 -8.95 -11.95
N LEU A 9 10.35 -9.06 -11.36
CA LEU A 9 10.49 -9.33 -9.92
C LEU A 9 10.02 -8.15 -9.06
N LEU A 10 10.32 -6.92 -9.49
CA LEU A 10 9.83 -5.72 -8.84
C LEU A 10 8.30 -5.62 -8.93
N HIS A 11 7.75 -5.85 -10.13
CA HIS A 11 6.31 -5.85 -10.33
C HIS A 11 5.63 -6.90 -9.44
N GLN A 12 6.14 -8.14 -9.40
CA GLN A 12 5.63 -9.19 -8.52
C GLN A 12 5.69 -8.80 -7.03
N GLN A 13 6.75 -8.12 -6.60
CA GLN A 13 6.86 -7.65 -5.23
C GLN A 13 5.80 -6.59 -4.89
N ILE A 14 5.53 -5.65 -5.81
CA ILE A 14 4.50 -4.62 -5.61
C ILE A 14 3.12 -5.27 -5.61
N VAL A 15 2.83 -6.18 -6.55
CA VAL A 15 1.57 -6.94 -6.58
C VAL A 15 1.34 -7.66 -5.26
N LYS A 16 2.35 -8.40 -4.76
CA LYS A 16 2.25 -9.11 -3.48
C LYS A 16 1.98 -8.16 -2.31
N ARG A 17 2.76 -7.08 -2.18
CA ARG A 17 2.56 -6.07 -1.12
C ARG A 17 1.18 -5.42 -1.20
N THR A 18 0.67 -5.19 -2.42
CA THR A 18 -0.65 -4.60 -2.64
C THR A 18 -1.75 -5.54 -2.15
N ILE A 19 -1.69 -6.83 -2.51
CA ILE A 19 -2.66 -7.83 -2.06
C ILE A 19 -2.64 -7.95 -0.53
N GLU A 20 -1.44 -8.06 0.07
CA GLU A 20 -1.29 -8.14 1.53
C GLU A 20 -1.83 -6.88 2.22
N ALA A 21 -1.58 -5.69 1.68
CA ALA A 21 -2.10 -4.44 2.24
C ALA A 21 -3.63 -4.36 2.17
N LEU A 22 -4.24 -4.77 1.06
CA LEU A 22 -5.70 -4.81 0.91
C LEU A 22 -6.33 -5.84 1.87
N GLN A 23 -5.70 -6.99 2.05
CA GLN A 23 -6.13 -8.01 3.02
C GLN A 23 -6.08 -7.46 4.45
N VAL A 24 -4.99 -6.81 4.84
CA VAL A 24 -4.86 -6.18 6.17
C VAL A 24 -5.93 -5.11 6.39
N GLN A 25 -6.28 -4.32 5.37
CA GLN A 25 -7.37 -3.34 5.47
C GLN A 25 -8.73 -4.03 5.68
N ASP A 26 -9.00 -5.11 4.96
CA ASP A 26 -10.26 -5.84 5.08
C ASP A 26 -10.38 -6.58 6.43
N GLU A 27 -9.27 -7.14 6.93
CA GLU A 27 -9.20 -7.75 8.26
C GLU A 27 -9.40 -6.71 9.38
N ALA A 28 -8.74 -5.57 9.27
CA ALA A 28 -8.90 -4.47 10.23
C ALA A 28 -10.35 -3.97 10.25
N PHE A 29 -10.99 -3.86 9.09
CA PHE A 29 -12.41 -3.52 8.98
C PHE A 29 -13.29 -4.56 9.68
N ALA A 30 -13.06 -5.85 9.44
CA ALA A 30 -13.84 -6.91 10.05
C ALA A 30 -13.75 -6.89 11.58
N ILE A 31 -12.57 -6.58 12.13
CA ILE A 31 -12.38 -6.41 13.58
C ILE A 31 -13.10 -5.15 14.09
N GLU A 32 -12.94 -4.01 13.43
CA GLU A 32 -13.55 -2.74 13.84
C GLU A 32 -15.09 -2.82 13.84
N TYR A 33 -15.66 -3.51 12.86
CA TYR A 33 -17.11 -3.62 12.66
C TYR A 33 -17.71 -4.94 13.17
N GLU A 34 -16.97 -5.74 13.94
CA GLU A 34 -17.43 -7.04 14.45
C GLU A 34 -18.75 -6.91 15.23
N THR A 35 -18.86 -5.86 16.05
CA THR A 35 -20.04 -5.58 16.90
C THR A 35 -21.00 -4.55 16.30
N ALA A 36 -20.68 -4.02 15.12
CA ALA A 36 -21.55 -3.06 14.43
C ALA A 36 -22.91 -3.69 14.12
N SER A 37 -23.98 -2.91 14.04
CA SER A 37 -25.28 -3.43 13.62
C SER A 37 -25.33 -3.63 12.10
N ASP A 38 -26.31 -4.39 11.62
CA ASP A 38 -26.56 -4.52 10.18
C ASP A 38 -26.86 -3.15 9.57
N ALA A 39 -27.58 -2.28 10.29
CA ALA A 39 -27.89 -0.93 9.85
C ALA A 39 -26.62 -0.08 9.64
N ASP A 40 -25.66 -0.16 10.58
CA ASP A 40 -24.40 0.59 10.48
C ASP A 40 -23.58 0.16 9.26
N LEU A 41 -23.56 -1.14 8.95
CA LEU A 41 -22.88 -1.66 7.78
C LEU A 41 -23.56 -1.23 6.48
N ILE A 42 -24.88 -1.19 6.45
CA ILE A 42 -25.62 -0.69 5.30
C ILE A 42 -25.38 0.80 5.08
N ASP A 43 -25.33 1.59 6.15
CA ASP A 43 -25.02 3.02 6.07
C ASP A 43 -23.55 3.26 5.66
N TYR A 44 -22.64 2.38 6.05
CA TYR A 44 -21.29 2.36 5.50
C TYR A 44 -21.30 2.09 3.99
N VAL A 45 -21.99 1.05 3.51
CA VAL A 45 -22.10 0.77 2.06
C VAL A 45 -22.65 1.98 1.30
N ARG A 46 -23.70 2.62 1.81
CA ARG A 46 -24.29 3.83 1.19
C ARG A 46 -23.29 4.99 1.08
N ARG A 47 -22.40 5.17 2.05
CA ARG A 47 -21.36 6.22 2.03
C ARG A 47 -20.23 5.92 1.04
N CYS A 48 -19.98 4.65 0.76
CA CYS A 48 -18.92 4.23 -0.17
C CYS A 48 -19.33 4.27 -1.64
N VAL A 49 -20.62 4.40 -1.94
CA VAL A 49 -21.17 4.24 -3.29
C VAL A 49 -21.52 5.60 -3.90
N ASP A 50 -21.12 5.81 -5.15
CA ASP A 50 -21.60 6.92 -5.99
C ASP A 50 -22.94 6.51 -6.64
N ALA A 51 -23.89 7.44 -6.77
CA ALA A 51 -25.18 7.20 -7.42
C ALA A 51 -25.06 6.68 -8.87
N SER A 52 -23.92 6.90 -9.53
CA SER A 52 -23.69 6.54 -10.93
C SER A 52 -23.12 5.12 -11.14
N TYR A 53 -22.71 4.43 -10.08
CA TYR A 53 -21.98 3.16 -10.18
C TYR A 53 -22.22 2.23 -9.00
N THR A 54 -22.55 0.97 -9.28
CA THR A 54 -22.65 -0.08 -8.26
C THR A 54 -21.34 -0.86 -8.14
N PRO A 55 -20.60 -0.73 -7.02
CA PRO A 55 -19.32 -1.39 -6.85
C PRO A 55 -19.46 -2.89 -6.57
N ALA A 56 -18.41 -3.62 -6.94
CA ALA A 56 -18.14 -4.98 -6.52
C ALA A 56 -17.63 -5.03 -5.07
N PRO A 57 -17.77 -6.17 -4.38
CA PRO A 57 -17.36 -6.26 -2.97
C PRO A 57 -15.86 -6.03 -2.75
N CYS A 58 -15.00 -6.35 -3.73
CA CYS A 58 -13.56 -6.11 -3.62
C CYS A 58 -13.18 -4.62 -3.72
N GLU A 59 -14.07 -3.77 -4.25
CA GLU A 59 -13.82 -2.34 -4.42
C GLU A 59 -14.09 -1.53 -3.15
N ILE A 60 -14.81 -2.12 -2.19
CA ILE A 60 -15.11 -1.51 -0.90
C ILE A 60 -14.30 -2.21 0.19
N VAL A 61 -13.67 -1.43 1.07
CA VAL A 61 -12.97 -1.96 2.26
C VAL A 61 -13.98 -2.73 3.11
N GLY A 62 -13.69 -3.98 3.41
CA GLY A 62 -14.60 -4.87 4.14
C GLY A 62 -15.78 -5.41 3.33
N GLY A 63 -15.85 -5.15 2.02
CA GLY A 63 -16.99 -5.59 1.21
C GLY A 63 -17.20 -7.11 1.19
N ALA A 64 -16.12 -7.90 1.29
CA ALA A 64 -16.21 -9.35 1.45
C ALA A 64 -16.83 -9.77 2.79
N TYR A 65 -16.43 -9.11 3.89
CA TYR A 65 -17.00 -9.33 5.22
C TYR A 65 -18.50 -8.96 5.26
N ILE A 66 -18.86 -7.81 4.68
CA ILE A 66 -20.26 -7.38 4.57
C ILE A 66 -21.05 -8.37 3.72
N ALA A 67 -20.51 -8.80 2.57
CA ALA A 67 -21.16 -9.81 1.74
C ALA A 67 -21.44 -11.11 2.51
N GLN A 68 -20.48 -11.57 3.32
CA GLN A 68 -20.65 -12.75 4.18
C GLN A 68 -21.75 -12.54 5.21
N ARG A 69 -21.78 -11.39 5.89
CA ARG A 69 -22.76 -11.09 6.95
C ARG A 69 -24.19 -11.02 6.42
N PHE A 70 -24.40 -10.47 5.23
CA PHE A 70 -25.70 -10.42 4.55
C PHE A 70 -25.97 -11.66 3.67
N GLY A 71 -25.12 -12.68 3.75
CA GLY A 71 -25.18 -13.91 2.94
C GLY A 71 -24.64 -13.76 1.52
N ASN A 72 -24.82 -12.60 0.87
CA ASN A 72 -24.10 -12.23 -0.35
C ASN A 72 -24.11 -10.71 -0.57
N TRP A 73 -23.25 -10.23 -1.47
CA TRP A 73 -23.12 -8.81 -1.78
C TRP A 73 -24.39 -8.21 -2.39
N SER A 74 -25.10 -8.95 -3.26
CA SER A 74 -26.35 -8.47 -3.86
C SER A 74 -27.45 -8.25 -2.83
N THR A 75 -27.50 -9.03 -1.75
CA THR A 75 -28.40 -8.81 -0.61
C THR A 75 -28.03 -7.53 0.14
N ALA A 76 -26.73 -7.31 0.42
CA ALA A 76 -26.26 -6.08 1.05
C ALA A 76 -26.62 -4.84 0.21
N LEU A 77 -26.43 -4.89 -1.11
CA LEU A 77 -26.82 -3.81 -2.02
C LEU A 77 -28.33 -3.53 -1.99
N LYS A 78 -29.17 -4.58 -1.99
CA LYS A 78 -30.63 -4.41 -1.85
C LYS A 78 -31.01 -3.75 -0.54
N ALA A 79 -30.41 -4.17 0.57
CA ALA A 79 -30.65 -3.55 1.88
C ALA A 79 -30.18 -2.08 1.91
N ALA A 80 -29.13 -1.75 1.16
CA ALA A 80 -28.68 -0.37 0.97
C ALA A 80 -29.58 0.47 0.04
N GLY A 81 -30.57 -0.13 -0.63
CA GLY A 81 -31.41 0.55 -1.62
C GLY A 81 -30.73 0.74 -2.99
N LEU A 82 -29.68 -0.03 -3.26
CA LEU A 82 -28.88 0.03 -4.48
C LEU A 82 -29.30 -1.07 -5.46
N PRO A 83 -28.99 -0.92 -6.77
CA PRO A 83 -29.18 -1.99 -7.74
C PRO A 83 -28.41 -3.24 -7.30
N SER A 84 -29.08 -4.41 -7.28
CA SER A 84 -28.44 -5.65 -6.82
C SER A 84 -27.41 -6.22 -7.80
N GLN A 85 -27.41 -5.73 -9.04
CA GLN A 85 -26.48 -6.12 -10.08
C GLN A 85 -25.26 -5.19 -10.05
N TYR A 86 -24.08 -5.78 -10.01
CA TYR A 86 -22.79 -5.11 -10.14
C TYR A 86 -21.97 -5.86 -11.19
N LYS A 87 -20.94 -5.20 -11.72
CA LYS A 87 -20.02 -5.83 -12.68
C LYS A 87 -18.73 -6.19 -11.95
N PRO A 88 -18.43 -7.49 -11.76
CA PRO A 88 -17.15 -7.89 -11.19
C PRO A 88 -16.00 -7.32 -12.04
N PRO A 89 -15.04 -6.61 -11.43
CA PRO A 89 -13.89 -6.10 -12.16
C PRO A 89 -12.99 -7.24 -12.61
N ARG A 90 -12.12 -6.95 -13.58
CA ARG A 90 -11.03 -7.87 -13.93
C ARG A 90 -10.05 -7.94 -12.77
N GLU A 91 -9.36 -9.07 -12.63
CA GLU A 91 -8.36 -9.26 -11.59
C GLU A 91 -7.34 -8.12 -11.61
N HIS A 92 -7.08 -7.51 -10.46
CA HIS A 92 -6.14 -6.38 -10.30
C HIS A 92 -6.47 -5.12 -11.12
N HIS A 93 -7.69 -4.99 -11.64
CA HIS A 93 -8.12 -3.86 -12.46
C HIS A 93 -9.40 -3.24 -11.89
N TYR A 94 -9.26 -2.68 -10.69
CA TYR A 94 -10.30 -1.90 -10.04
C TYR A 94 -9.70 -0.74 -9.24
N PRO A 95 -10.43 0.38 -9.03
CA PRO A 95 -9.85 1.61 -8.51
C PRO A 95 -9.12 1.45 -7.18
N ARG A 96 -9.69 0.67 -6.25
CA ARG A 96 -9.07 0.42 -4.94
C ARG A 96 -7.72 -0.31 -5.07
N TYR A 97 -7.61 -1.29 -5.96
CA TYR A 97 -6.35 -1.98 -6.20
C TYR A 97 -5.32 -1.05 -6.84
N GLU A 98 -5.71 -0.30 -7.87
CA GLU A 98 -4.81 0.61 -8.58
C GLU A 98 -4.23 1.69 -7.66
N GLN A 99 -5.06 2.24 -6.76
CA GLN A 99 -4.63 3.21 -5.75
C GLN A 99 -3.62 2.61 -4.77
N GLU A 100 -3.89 1.41 -4.24
CA GLU A 100 -2.95 0.75 -3.33
C GLU A 100 -1.67 0.33 -4.05
N TYR A 101 -1.76 -0.13 -5.30
CA TYR A 101 -0.61 -0.44 -6.14
C TYR A 101 0.32 0.76 -6.31
N GLN A 102 -0.24 1.92 -6.67
CA GLN A 102 0.53 3.16 -6.81
C GLN A 102 1.17 3.59 -5.49
N ARG A 103 0.48 3.39 -4.36
CA ARG A 103 1.02 3.66 -3.03
C ARG A 103 2.22 2.78 -2.73
N GLN A 104 2.11 1.47 -2.99
CA GLN A 104 3.18 0.49 -2.76
C GLN A 104 4.39 0.75 -3.69
N GLU A 105 4.14 1.10 -4.95
CA GLU A 105 5.19 1.49 -5.89
C GLU A 105 5.94 2.73 -5.41
N ALA A 106 5.21 3.79 -5.04
CA ALA A 106 5.79 5.03 -4.54
C ALA A 106 6.62 4.79 -3.27
N GLN A 107 6.12 4.02 -2.32
CA GLN A 107 6.85 3.65 -1.10
C GLN A 107 8.16 2.92 -1.42
N LEU A 108 8.12 1.95 -2.33
CA LEU A 108 9.31 1.18 -2.70
C LEU A 108 10.36 2.06 -3.40
N ILE A 109 9.94 2.98 -4.26
CA ILE A 109 10.84 3.96 -4.89
C ILE A 109 11.49 4.86 -3.83
N GLN A 110 10.71 5.35 -2.85
CA GLN A 110 11.24 6.14 -1.74
C GLN A 110 12.22 5.35 -0.87
N GLU A 111 11.90 4.10 -0.51
CA GLU A 111 12.82 3.22 0.24
C GLU A 111 14.16 3.05 -0.48
N ARG A 112 14.12 2.83 -1.81
CA ARG A 112 15.33 2.69 -2.63
C ARG A 112 16.13 3.99 -2.69
N LYS A 113 15.45 5.13 -2.83
CA LYS A 113 16.08 6.46 -2.82
C LYS A 113 16.74 6.74 -1.46
N ALA A 114 16.04 6.47 -0.37
CA ALA A 114 16.56 6.62 0.98
C ALA A 114 17.77 5.74 1.25
N LYS A 115 17.75 4.47 0.82
CA LYS A 115 18.91 3.55 0.93
C LYS A 115 20.12 4.06 0.15
N ARG A 116 19.90 4.58 -1.07
CA ARG A 116 20.97 5.18 -1.89
C ARG A 116 21.54 6.42 -1.22
N GLN A 117 20.68 7.30 -0.71
CA GLN A 117 21.08 8.52 -0.01
C GLN A 117 21.87 8.20 1.27
N ALA A 118 21.36 7.31 2.12
CA ALA A 118 22.04 6.91 3.35
C ALA A 118 23.44 6.33 3.09
N LYS A 119 23.60 5.55 2.00
CA LYS A 119 24.91 5.05 1.59
C LYS A 119 25.83 6.18 1.12
N ALA A 120 25.33 7.14 0.35
CA ALA A 120 26.09 8.31 -0.09
C ALA A 120 26.54 9.17 1.10
N ASP A 121 25.65 9.40 2.06
CA ASP A 121 25.92 10.16 3.28
C ASP A 121 26.97 9.47 4.15
N LEU A 122 26.90 8.14 4.31
CA LEU A 122 27.90 7.37 5.03
C LEU A 122 29.30 7.50 4.38
N ILE A 123 29.36 7.48 3.04
CA ILE A 123 30.61 7.66 2.30
C ILE A 123 31.15 9.08 2.49
N ALA A 124 30.28 10.10 2.42
CA ALA A 124 30.65 11.50 2.62
C ALA A 124 31.16 11.74 4.05
N GLN A 125 30.50 11.19 5.06
CA GLN A 125 30.92 11.26 6.46
C GLN A 125 32.29 10.62 6.67
N ARG A 126 32.54 9.44 6.07
CA ARG A 126 33.86 8.78 6.13
C ARG A 126 34.96 9.67 5.52
N LYS A 127 34.73 10.22 4.33
CA LYS A 127 35.68 11.14 3.67
C LYS A 127 35.98 12.38 4.53
N ASN A 128 34.96 12.99 5.11
CA ASN A 128 35.13 14.15 5.98
C ASN A 128 35.93 13.80 7.25
N ARG A 129 35.65 12.65 7.87
CA ARG A 129 36.39 12.15 9.04
C ARG A 129 37.86 11.90 8.71
N ASP A 130 38.13 11.27 7.57
CA ASP A 130 39.50 10.96 7.15
C ASP A 130 40.29 12.24 6.84
N LYS A 131 39.65 13.23 6.20
CA LYS A 131 40.23 14.56 5.96
C LYS A 131 40.52 15.30 7.29
N ALA A 132 39.60 15.28 8.25
CA ALA A 132 39.80 15.88 9.57
C ALA A 132 40.96 15.21 10.33
N ARG A 133 41.05 13.88 10.28
CA ARG A 133 42.16 13.12 10.87
C ARG A 133 43.51 13.49 10.23
N ALA A 134 43.56 13.61 8.91
CA ALA A 134 44.77 14.02 8.20
C ALA A 134 45.22 15.44 8.60
N ALA A 135 44.27 16.38 8.70
CA ALA A 135 44.56 17.75 9.14
C ALA A 135 45.08 17.81 10.59
N ALA A 136 44.45 17.07 11.51
CA ALA A 136 44.89 17.00 12.91
C ALA A 136 46.29 16.39 13.05
N ASN A 137 46.61 15.36 12.26
CA ASN A 137 47.95 14.77 12.24
C ASN A 137 49.01 15.74 11.69
N ALA A 138 48.67 16.51 10.65
CA ALA A 138 49.56 17.52 10.09
C ALA A 138 49.84 18.66 11.10
N ALA A 139 48.82 19.14 11.81
CA ALA A 139 48.98 20.16 12.86
C ALA A 139 49.91 19.69 13.99
N LYS A 140 49.70 18.48 14.51
CA LYS A 140 50.57 17.88 15.55
C LYS A 140 52.02 17.69 15.11
N LYS A 141 52.27 17.50 13.81
CA LYS A 141 53.62 17.37 13.26
C LYS A 141 54.33 18.72 13.19
N ASN A 142 53.58 19.81 12.96
CA ASN A 142 54.13 21.16 12.90
C ASN A 142 54.41 21.76 14.29
N GLU A 143 53.63 21.43 15.33
CA GLU A 143 53.88 21.90 16.70
C GLU A 143 55.08 21.23 17.40
N LYS A 144 55.59 20.12 16.86
CA LYS A 144 56.76 19.38 17.39
C LYS A 144 58.09 19.75 16.70
N LYS A 145 58.08 20.77 15.83
CA LYS A 145 59.26 21.34 15.18
C LYS A 145 59.51 22.73 15.72
#